data_AF-A0A537LS00-F1
#
_entry.id   AF-A0A537LS00-F1
#
_cell.length_a   1.000
_cell.length_b   1.000
_cell.length_c   1.000
_cell.angle_alpha   90.00
_cell.angle_beta   90.00
_cell.angle_gamma   90.00
#
_symmetry.space_group_name_H-M   'P 1'
#
loop_
_entity.id
_entity.type
_entity.pdbx_description
1 polymer ?
#
loop_
_entity_poly.entity_id
_entity_poly.type
_entity_poly.pdbx_seq_one_letter_code
_entity_poly.pdbx_strand_id
1 'polypeptide(L)'
;MKRDHAVLLAAGITLGAWTVAARTPPLAQADLAVTRWLQQYASPALDVIFSIITIAGNVEVTVVLAVLIAVALARRGRMQLSVALWAVFIGGLAVEWIVKHWLPHPGVPESLRRPGVNILHYLVRTPYSYPSGHAFRTMLLATAASLLRAQTSRWRRLLPYVLGAAVALMGVALVYLGDHWASEVIGGYLLAVLGITLLVLTGRPPGS
;
A
#
# COMPACT_ATOMS: atom_id res chain seq x y z
N MET A 1 26.75 -2.19 -0.04
CA MET A 1 26.55 -3.42 -0.87
C MET A 1 26.11 -4.65 -0.09
N LYS A 2 26.93 -5.32 0.76
CA LYS A 2 26.50 -6.55 1.48
C LYS A 2 25.26 -6.35 2.37
N ARG A 3 25.22 -5.25 3.12
CA ARG A 3 24.08 -4.89 3.99
C ARG A 3 22.81 -4.59 3.19
N ASP A 4 22.93 -3.91 2.06
CA ASP A 4 21.80 -3.54 1.20
C ASP A 4 21.13 -4.77 0.58
N HIS A 5 21.94 -5.74 0.12
CA HIS A 5 21.43 -7.02 -0.38
C HIS A 5 20.75 -7.82 0.72
N ALA A 6 21.29 -7.82 1.94
CA ALA A 6 20.67 -8.50 3.07
C ALA A 6 19.28 -7.92 3.41
N VAL A 7 19.12 -6.59 3.38
CA VAL A 7 17.82 -5.94 3.62
C VAL A 7 16.82 -6.28 2.51
N LEU A 8 17.24 -6.23 1.25
CA LEU A 8 16.38 -6.58 0.11
C LEU A 8 15.92 -8.04 0.17
N LEU A 9 16.85 -8.96 0.47
CA LEU A 9 16.56 -10.38 0.65
C LEU A 9 15.61 -10.59 1.82
N ALA A 10 15.84 -9.94 2.97
CA ALA A 10 14.96 -10.04 4.11
C ALA A 10 13.54 -9.55 3.80
N ALA A 11 13.40 -8.42 3.07
CA ALA A 11 12.09 -7.91 2.66
C ALA A 11 11.37 -8.88 1.71
N GLY A 12 12.09 -9.45 0.74
CA GLY A 12 11.55 -10.46 -0.18
C GLY A 12 11.13 -11.75 0.52
N ILE A 13 11.95 -12.27 1.42
CA ILE A 13 11.65 -13.45 2.24
C ILE A 13 10.43 -13.19 3.11
N THR A 14 10.36 -12.03 3.76
CA THR A 14 9.23 -11.66 4.63
C THR A 14 7.93 -11.58 3.83
N LEU A 15 7.95 -10.94 2.66
CA LEU A 15 6.79 -10.88 1.76
C LEU A 15 6.37 -12.29 1.29
N GLY A 16 7.33 -13.13 0.91
CA GLY A 16 7.07 -14.52 0.49
C GLY A 16 6.46 -15.36 1.60
N ALA A 17 7.05 -15.31 2.80
CA ALA A 17 6.56 -16.02 3.98
C ALA A 17 5.14 -15.55 4.35
N TRP A 18 4.89 -14.24 4.35
CA TRP A 18 3.56 -13.69 4.61
C TRP A 18 2.54 -14.11 3.56
N THR A 19 2.92 -14.12 2.27
CA THR A 19 2.04 -14.56 1.18
C THR A 19 1.65 -16.03 1.32
N VAL A 20 2.55 -16.88 1.81
CA VAL A 20 2.22 -18.28 2.15
C VAL A 20 1.27 -18.32 3.35
N ALA A 21 1.58 -17.57 4.41
CA ALA A 21 0.79 -17.53 5.64
C ALA A 21 -0.64 -16.99 5.44
N ALA A 22 -0.84 -16.02 4.55
CA ALA A 22 -2.14 -15.44 4.22
C ALA A 22 -3.17 -16.47 3.73
N ARG A 23 -2.72 -17.61 3.19
CA ARG A 23 -3.60 -18.68 2.72
C ARG A 23 -3.95 -19.71 3.80
N THR A 24 -3.47 -19.51 5.03
CA THR A 24 -3.67 -20.50 6.09
C THR A 24 -4.98 -20.27 6.83
N PRO A 25 -5.67 -21.34 7.28
CA PRO A 25 -6.92 -21.19 8.05
C PRO A 25 -6.81 -20.30 9.29
N PRO A 26 -5.70 -20.31 10.08
CA PRO A 26 -5.55 -19.40 11.21
C PRO A 26 -5.57 -17.92 10.82
N LEU A 27 -4.91 -17.53 9.71
CA LEU A 27 -4.96 -16.14 9.26
C LEU A 27 -6.33 -15.77 8.72
N ALA A 28 -7.02 -16.67 8.00
CA ALA A 28 -8.39 -16.42 7.57
C ALA A 28 -9.36 -16.22 8.76
N GLN A 29 -9.17 -16.96 9.86
CA GLN A 29 -9.94 -16.75 11.10
C GLN A 29 -9.60 -15.41 11.77
N ALA A 30 -8.32 -15.04 11.80
CA ALA A 30 -7.88 -13.76 12.33
C ALA A 30 -8.43 -12.59 11.51
N ASP A 31 -8.41 -12.69 10.18
CA ASP A 31 -8.97 -11.70 9.26
C ASP A 31 -10.47 -11.48 9.54
N LEU A 32 -11.23 -12.57 9.63
CA LEU A 32 -12.66 -12.50 9.96
C LEU A 32 -12.90 -11.87 11.34
N ALA A 33 -12.10 -12.23 12.34
CA ALA A 33 -12.21 -11.68 13.70
C ALA A 33 -11.91 -10.18 13.72
N VAL A 34 -10.86 -9.73 13.03
CA VAL A 34 -10.48 -8.32 12.94
C VAL A 34 -11.55 -7.51 12.21
N THR A 35 -12.04 -8.00 11.06
CA THR A 35 -13.12 -7.34 10.32
C THR A 35 -14.37 -7.18 11.18
N ARG A 36 -14.82 -8.24 11.86
CA ARG A 36 -16.00 -8.18 12.74
C ARG A 36 -15.78 -7.25 13.93
N TRP A 37 -14.58 -7.25 14.51
CA TRP A 37 -14.24 -6.36 15.62
C TRP A 37 -14.25 -4.89 15.19
N LEU A 38 -13.77 -4.54 14.00
CA LEU A 38 -13.89 -3.16 13.49
C LEU A 38 -15.34 -2.78 13.23
N GLN A 39 -16.11 -3.71 12.65
CA GLN A 39 -17.49 -3.45 12.25
C GLN A 39 -18.49 -3.38 13.41
N GLN A 40 -18.11 -3.77 14.63
CA GLN A 40 -18.95 -3.56 15.82
C GLN A 40 -19.18 -2.07 16.12
N TYR A 41 -18.26 -1.20 15.67
CA TYR A 41 -18.33 0.25 15.82
C TYR A 41 -18.95 0.94 14.61
N ALA A 42 -19.51 0.17 13.67
CA ALA A 42 -19.87 0.71 12.38
C ALA A 42 -21.07 1.66 12.45
N SER A 43 -20.98 2.76 11.69
CA SER A 43 -22.03 3.75 11.55
C SER A 43 -22.02 4.35 10.15
N PRO A 44 -23.16 4.88 9.66
CA PRO A 44 -23.21 5.53 8.35
C PRO A 44 -22.19 6.67 8.18
N ALA A 45 -21.89 7.40 9.26
CA ALA A 45 -20.88 8.46 9.23
C ALA A 45 -19.47 7.90 9.01
N LEU A 46 -19.11 6.83 9.71
CA LEU A 46 -17.81 6.16 9.53
C LEU A 46 -17.69 5.50 8.16
N ASP A 47 -18.79 4.92 7.65
CA ASP A 47 -18.86 4.34 6.30
C ASP A 47 -18.49 5.40 5.24
N VAL A 48 -19.04 6.62 5.35
CA VAL A 48 -18.71 7.74 4.45
C VAL A 48 -17.26 8.22 4.65
N ILE A 49 -16.83 8.44 5.89
CA ILE A 49 -15.47 8.94 6.19
C ILE A 49 -14.42 7.98 5.63
N PHE A 50 -14.54 6.68 5.92
CA PHE A 50 -13.59 5.69 5.44
C PHE A 50 -13.69 5.51 3.92
N SER A 51 -14.88 5.61 3.33
CA SER A 51 -15.03 5.60 1.87
C SER A 51 -14.26 6.76 1.23
N ILE A 52 -14.34 7.98 1.77
CA ILE A 52 -13.59 9.13 1.25
C ILE A 52 -12.08 8.90 1.37
N ILE A 53 -11.64 8.33 2.50
CA ILE A 53 -10.22 8.02 2.71
C ILE A 53 -9.73 7.02 1.66
N THR A 54 -10.48 5.95 1.37
CA THR A 54 -10.06 4.93 0.41
C THR A 54 -9.96 5.44 -1.03
N ILE A 55 -10.66 6.52 -1.40
CA ILE A 55 -10.51 7.17 -2.72
C ILE A 55 -9.05 7.57 -2.96
N ALA A 56 -8.32 8.00 -1.93
CA ALA A 56 -6.91 8.36 -2.06
C ALA A 56 -5.99 7.17 -2.43
N GLY A 57 -6.45 5.93 -2.21
CA GLY A 57 -5.74 4.69 -2.58
C GLY A 57 -6.14 4.13 -3.94
N ASN A 58 -7.16 4.69 -4.59
CA ASN A 58 -7.62 4.27 -5.92
C ASN A 58 -6.50 4.41 -6.95
N VAL A 59 -6.46 3.51 -7.93
CA VAL A 59 -5.38 3.49 -8.92
C VAL A 59 -5.33 4.77 -9.74
N GLU A 60 -6.47 5.36 -10.07
CA GLU A 60 -6.60 6.60 -10.83
C GLU A 60 -5.98 7.78 -10.07
N VAL A 61 -6.32 7.92 -8.79
CA VAL A 61 -5.80 8.98 -7.93
C VAL A 61 -4.30 8.79 -7.68
N THR A 62 -3.89 7.56 -7.38
CA THR A 62 -2.49 7.25 -7.06
C THR A 62 -1.58 7.35 -8.29
N VAL A 63 -2.06 7.06 -9.51
CA VAL A 63 -1.31 7.32 -10.75
C VAL A 63 -1.05 8.82 -10.92
N VAL A 64 -2.07 9.67 -10.72
CA VAL A 64 -1.89 11.13 -10.79
C VAL A 64 -0.87 11.60 -9.74
N LEU A 65 -0.99 11.13 -8.50
CA LEU A 65 -0.03 11.45 -7.43
C LEU A 65 1.39 10.97 -7.75
N ALA A 66 1.55 9.77 -8.32
CA ALA A 66 2.84 9.23 -8.74
C ALA A 66 3.49 10.12 -9.81
N VAL A 67 2.72 10.56 -10.82
CA VAL A 67 3.18 11.53 -11.84
C VAL A 67 3.66 12.81 -11.17
N LEU A 68 2.84 13.40 -10.29
CA LEU A 68 3.18 14.66 -9.63
C LEU A 68 4.46 14.56 -8.78
N ILE A 69 4.60 13.47 -8.02
CA ILE A 69 5.80 13.23 -7.18
C ILE A 69 7.03 13.02 -8.06
N ALA A 70 6.92 12.21 -9.12
CA ALA A 70 8.03 11.96 -10.05
C ALA A 70 8.49 13.24 -10.75
N VAL A 71 7.56 14.03 -11.28
CA VAL A 71 7.86 15.35 -11.89
C VAL A 71 8.53 16.29 -10.88
N ALA A 72 8.04 16.31 -9.63
CA ALA A 72 8.65 17.13 -8.58
C ALA A 72 10.07 16.66 -8.20
N LEU A 73 10.35 15.35 -8.20
CA LEU A 73 11.69 14.80 -8.00
C LEU A 73 12.62 15.19 -9.16
N ALA A 74 12.18 15.04 -10.40
CA ALA A 74 12.94 15.39 -11.59
C ALA A 74 13.29 16.90 -11.61
N ARG A 75 12.33 17.77 -11.31
CA ARG A 75 12.53 19.24 -11.22
C ARG A 75 13.52 19.66 -10.12
N ARG A 76 13.78 18.81 -9.13
CA ARG A 76 14.78 19.02 -8.07
C ARG A 76 16.13 18.37 -8.37
N GLY A 77 16.38 17.96 -9.61
CA GLY A 77 17.62 17.30 -10.02
C GLY A 77 17.73 15.84 -9.59
N ARG A 78 16.65 15.22 -9.09
CA ARG A 78 16.64 13.83 -8.58
C ARG A 78 16.05 12.87 -9.61
N MET A 79 16.53 12.93 -10.85
CA MET A 79 15.99 12.16 -11.98
C MET A 79 16.05 10.65 -11.73
N GLN A 80 17.15 10.13 -11.15
CA GLN A 80 17.29 8.71 -10.83
C GLN A 80 16.17 8.22 -9.89
N LEU A 81 15.83 9.00 -8.87
CA LEU A 81 14.71 8.69 -7.97
C LEU A 81 13.34 8.79 -8.64
N SER A 82 13.18 9.73 -9.58
CA SER A 82 11.95 9.84 -10.39
C SER A 82 11.73 8.58 -11.23
N VAL A 83 12.76 8.11 -11.92
CA VAL A 83 12.71 6.89 -12.74
C VAL A 83 12.50 5.66 -11.86
N ALA A 84 13.23 5.56 -10.75
CA ALA A 84 13.09 4.46 -9.80
C ALA A 84 11.68 4.38 -9.19
N LEU A 85 11.07 5.53 -8.85
CA LEU A 85 9.70 5.58 -8.35
C LEU A 85 8.72 4.99 -9.36
N TRP A 86 8.85 5.36 -10.63
CA TRP A 86 8.00 4.81 -11.68
C TRP A 86 8.23 3.32 -11.90
N ALA A 87 9.48 2.88 -11.93
CA ALA A 87 9.81 1.46 -12.06
C ALA A 87 9.21 0.63 -10.92
N VAL A 88 9.32 1.10 -9.68
CA VAL A 88 8.75 0.45 -8.50
C VAL A 88 7.22 0.49 -8.51
N PHE A 89 6.62 1.61 -8.90
CA PHE A 89 5.17 1.76 -8.96
C PHE A 89 4.56 0.80 -9.99
N ILE A 90 5.08 0.80 -11.23
CA ILE A 90 4.61 -0.07 -12.32
C ILE A 90 4.93 -1.54 -11.99
N GLY A 91 6.13 -1.83 -11.49
CA GLY A 91 6.52 -3.18 -11.09
C GLY A 91 5.62 -3.73 -9.98
N GLY A 92 5.27 -2.92 -8.99
CA GLY A 92 4.35 -3.30 -7.93
C GLY A 92 2.92 -3.54 -8.43
N LEU A 93 2.42 -2.72 -9.39
CA LEU A 93 1.15 -2.98 -10.06
C LEU A 93 1.16 -4.29 -10.85
N ALA A 94 2.26 -4.60 -11.53
CA ALA A 94 2.43 -5.86 -12.25
C ALA A 94 2.44 -7.06 -11.28
N VAL A 95 3.16 -6.95 -10.16
CA VAL A 95 3.15 -7.98 -9.10
C VAL A 95 1.76 -8.15 -8.51
N GLU A 96 1.07 -7.06 -8.17
CA GLU A 96 -0.32 -7.08 -7.70
C GLU A 96 -1.21 -7.84 -8.70
N TRP A 97 -1.16 -7.46 -9.97
CA TRP A 97 -1.97 -8.07 -11.01
C TRP A 97 -1.67 -9.56 -11.16
N ILE A 98 -0.40 -9.96 -11.24
CA ILE A 98 -0.01 -11.37 -11.37
C ILE A 98 -0.50 -12.16 -10.15
N VAL A 99 -0.24 -11.69 -8.93
CA VAL A 99 -0.64 -12.43 -7.72
C VAL A 99 -2.17 -12.58 -7.66
N LYS A 100 -2.93 -11.53 -8.00
CA LYS A 100 -4.41 -11.57 -8.04
C LYS A 100 -5.00 -12.52 -9.08
N HIS A 101 -4.23 -12.97 -10.07
CA HIS A 101 -4.69 -13.94 -11.06
C HIS A 101 -4.24 -15.38 -10.75
N TRP A 102 -3.18 -15.55 -9.96
CA TRP A 102 -2.52 -16.85 -9.80
C TRP A 102 -2.48 -17.37 -8.35
N LEU A 103 -2.73 -16.53 -7.35
CA LEU A 103 -2.73 -16.93 -5.95
C LEU A 103 -4.16 -17.09 -5.43
N PRO A 104 -4.64 -18.32 -5.16
CA PRO A 104 -5.98 -18.54 -4.63
C PRO A 104 -6.13 -17.97 -3.23
N HIS A 105 -6.68 -16.76 -3.15
CA HIS A 105 -6.98 -16.05 -1.93
C HIS A 105 -8.35 -15.36 -2.08
N PRO A 106 -9.41 -15.91 -1.49
CA PRO A 106 -10.74 -15.34 -1.65
C PRO A 106 -10.84 -13.99 -0.95
N GLY A 107 -11.49 -13.04 -1.60
CA GLY A 107 -11.76 -11.73 -1.01
C GLY A 107 -12.83 -11.75 0.05
N VAL A 108 -13.03 -10.60 0.67
CA VAL A 108 -14.08 -10.39 1.65
C VAL A 108 -15.45 -10.65 1.00
N PRO A 109 -16.29 -11.53 1.57
CA PRO A 109 -17.64 -11.77 1.09
C PRO A 109 -18.49 -10.50 1.09
N GLU A 110 -19.41 -10.40 0.12
CA GLU A 110 -20.33 -9.26 0.02
C GLU A 110 -21.13 -9.01 1.31
N SER A 111 -21.42 -10.07 2.08
CA SER A 111 -22.14 -9.95 3.36
C SER A 111 -21.39 -9.19 4.45
N LEU A 112 -20.08 -9.00 4.32
CA LEU A 112 -19.26 -8.21 5.22
C LEU A 112 -18.89 -6.84 4.63
N ARG A 113 -19.35 -6.51 3.42
CA ARG A 113 -19.10 -5.20 2.82
C ARG A 113 -20.00 -4.14 3.42
N ARG A 114 -19.41 -2.98 3.72
CA ARG A 114 -20.13 -1.79 4.20
C ARG A 114 -20.62 -0.97 3.00
N PRO A 115 -21.76 -0.28 3.11
CA PRO A 115 -22.19 0.68 2.11
C PRO A 115 -21.10 1.74 1.92
N GLY A 116 -20.63 1.94 0.68
CA GLY A 116 -19.54 2.87 0.40
C GLY A 116 -19.90 3.87 -0.70
N VAL A 117 -19.22 5.02 -0.68
CA VAL A 117 -19.31 6.04 -1.75
C VAL A 117 -18.18 5.94 -2.78
N ASN A 118 -17.22 5.02 -2.57
CA ASN A 118 -16.11 4.80 -3.49
C ASN A 118 -16.50 3.84 -4.63
N ILE A 119 -17.20 4.38 -5.64
CA ILE A 119 -17.69 3.60 -6.79
C ILE A 119 -16.58 3.07 -7.71
N LEU A 120 -15.40 3.70 -7.72
CA LEU A 120 -14.30 3.32 -8.61
C LEU A 120 -13.64 2.01 -8.19
N HIS A 121 -13.73 1.64 -6.90
CA HIS A 121 -13.13 0.42 -6.35
C HIS A 121 -13.64 -0.87 -7.05
N TYR A 122 -14.83 -0.84 -7.65
CA TYR A 122 -15.51 -2.02 -8.18
C TYR A 122 -15.44 -2.22 -9.70
N LEU A 123 -14.73 -1.34 -10.42
CA LEU A 123 -14.72 -1.35 -11.90
C LEU A 123 -13.88 -2.49 -12.50
N VAL A 124 -12.83 -2.94 -11.81
CA VAL A 124 -11.95 -4.01 -12.30
C VAL A 124 -12.01 -5.18 -11.34
N ARG A 125 -12.70 -6.25 -11.75
CA ARG A 125 -12.77 -7.50 -10.98
C ARG A 125 -11.58 -8.39 -11.34
N THR A 126 -10.86 -8.82 -10.31
CA THR A 126 -9.81 -9.84 -10.43
C THR A 126 -10.29 -11.12 -9.74
N PRO A 127 -9.77 -12.30 -10.11
CA PRO A 127 -10.19 -13.57 -9.52
C PRO A 127 -9.94 -13.64 -8.01
N TYR A 128 -8.86 -13.02 -7.56
CA TYR A 128 -8.43 -12.98 -6.16
C TYR A 128 -8.08 -11.56 -5.74
N SER A 129 -8.09 -11.31 -4.43
CA SER A 129 -8.01 -9.96 -3.84
C SER A 129 -6.65 -9.65 -3.20
N TYR A 130 -5.82 -10.66 -2.93
CA TYR A 130 -4.49 -10.49 -2.37
C TYR A 130 -3.44 -10.14 -3.45
N PRO A 131 -2.48 -9.24 -3.18
CA PRO A 131 -2.40 -8.34 -2.03
C PRO A 131 -3.22 -7.05 -2.24
N SER A 132 -3.38 -6.23 -1.19
CA SER A 132 -4.06 -4.94 -1.32
C SER A 132 -3.22 -3.91 -2.08
N GLY A 133 -3.72 -3.51 -3.26
CA GLY A 133 -3.12 -2.44 -4.07
C GLY A 133 -3.20 -1.06 -3.42
N HIS A 134 -4.30 -0.74 -2.74
CA HIS A 134 -4.47 0.53 -2.01
C HIS A 134 -3.39 0.66 -0.93
N ALA A 135 -3.23 -0.38 -0.11
CA ALA A 135 -2.20 -0.42 0.93
C ALA A 135 -0.78 -0.23 0.33
N PHE A 136 -0.47 -0.96 -0.75
CA PHE A 136 0.80 -0.83 -1.47
C PHE A 136 1.07 0.60 -1.94
N ARG A 137 0.16 1.16 -2.75
CA ARG A 137 0.33 2.47 -3.39
C ARG A 137 0.36 3.59 -2.37
N THR A 138 -0.52 3.58 -1.38
CA THR A 138 -0.56 4.61 -0.33
C THR A 138 0.74 4.65 0.45
N MET A 139 1.29 3.50 0.87
CA MET A 139 2.56 3.46 1.59
C MET A 139 3.76 3.88 0.71
N LEU A 140 3.82 3.41 -0.53
CA LEU A 140 4.86 3.78 -1.49
C LEU A 140 4.87 5.29 -1.74
N LEU A 141 3.71 5.86 -2.08
CA LEU A 141 3.61 7.29 -2.43
C LEU A 141 3.77 8.19 -1.22
N ALA A 142 3.27 7.80 -0.04
CA ALA A 142 3.57 8.52 1.20
C ALA A 142 5.08 8.59 1.44
N THR A 143 5.78 7.46 1.30
CA THR A 143 7.24 7.41 1.46
C THR A 143 7.95 8.25 0.39
N ALA A 144 7.55 8.15 -0.88
CA ALA A 144 8.13 8.94 -1.96
C ALA A 144 7.89 10.45 -1.77
N ALA A 145 6.71 10.85 -1.31
CA ALA A 145 6.41 12.24 -0.97
C ALA A 145 7.30 12.75 0.18
N SER A 146 7.63 11.89 1.16
CA SER A 146 8.58 12.25 2.21
C SER A 146 10.00 12.51 1.67
N LEU A 147 10.37 11.90 0.54
CA LEU A 147 11.66 12.13 -0.11
C LEU A 147 11.71 13.48 -0.84
N LEU A 148 10.58 14.11 -1.18
CA LEU A 148 10.55 15.45 -1.80
C LEU A 148 11.04 16.59 -0.88
N ARG A 149 11.61 16.29 0.28
CA ARG A 149 11.98 17.29 1.27
C ARG A 149 13.24 18.07 0.90
N ALA A 150 13.02 19.33 0.56
CA ALA A 150 13.66 20.44 1.27
C ALA A 150 12.67 20.83 2.40
N GLN A 151 13.02 21.69 3.35
CA GLN A 151 12.11 22.40 4.31
C GLN A 151 12.36 22.14 5.81
N THR A 152 12.24 23.27 6.53
CA THR A 152 12.44 23.68 7.93
C THR A 152 12.29 22.66 9.08
N SER A 153 12.89 22.98 10.24
CA SER A 153 13.20 22.02 11.33
C SER A 153 12.01 21.26 11.91
N ARG A 154 10.82 21.90 12.06
CA ARG A 154 9.66 21.29 12.70
C ARG A 154 9.01 20.19 11.86
N TRP A 155 8.81 20.45 10.58
CA TRP A 155 8.18 19.47 9.70
C TRP A 155 9.10 18.29 9.45
N ARG A 156 10.43 18.50 9.46
CA ARG A 156 11.43 17.43 9.33
C ARG A 156 11.12 16.23 10.24
N ARG A 157 10.68 16.49 11.47
CA ARG A 157 10.33 15.43 12.45
C ARG A 157 8.88 14.96 12.34
N LEU A 158 7.91 15.84 12.09
CA LEU A 158 6.48 15.49 12.17
C LEU A 158 5.94 14.69 10.98
N LEU A 159 6.38 14.98 9.75
CA LEU A 159 5.73 14.40 8.56
C LEU A 159 5.80 12.87 8.47
N PRO A 160 6.90 12.18 8.83
CA PRO A 160 6.90 10.71 8.84
C PRO A 160 5.80 10.13 9.72
N TYR A 161 5.51 10.76 10.87
CA TYR A 161 4.42 10.33 11.75
C TYR A 161 3.05 10.60 11.14
N VAL A 162 2.85 11.76 10.53
CA VAL A 162 1.58 12.11 9.85
C VAL A 162 1.30 11.15 8.69
N LEU A 163 2.32 10.88 7.87
CA LEU A 163 2.21 9.95 6.75
C LEU A 163 2.03 8.50 7.22
N GLY A 164 2.74 8.09 8.28
CA GLY A 164 2.54 6.78 8.90
C GLY A 164 1.13 6.60 9.45
N ALA A 165 0.58 7.63 10.11
CA ALA A 165 -0.80 7.64 10.58
C ALA A 165 -1.80 7.55 9.42
N ALA A 166 -1.57 8.28 8.32
CA ALA A 166 -2.41 8.21 7.13
C ALA A 166 -2.37 6.81 6.47
N VAL A 167 -1.18 6.19 6.39
CA VAL A 167 -1.02 4.82 5.87
C VAL A 167 -1.76 3.82 6.76
N ALA A 168 -1.60 3.91 8.08
CA ALA A 168 -2.31 3.03 9.02
C ALA A 168 -3.83 3.22 8.94
N LEU A 169 -4.29 4.47 8.84
CA LEU A 169 -5.71 4.80 8.73
C LEU A 169 -6.32 4.26 7.42
N MET A 170 -5.57 4.29 6.30
CA MET A 170 -5.97 3.63 5.06
C MET A 170 -6.19 2.13 5.27
N GLY A 171 -5.27 1.45 5.98
CA GLY A 171 -5.42 0.03 6.28
C GLY A 171 -6.67 -0.27 7.10
N VAL A 172 -6.90 0.51 8.16
CA VAL A 172 -8.12 0.40 8.99
C VAL A 172 -9.38 0.64 8.15
N ALA A 173 -9.39 1.65 7.29
CA ALA A 173 -10.52 1.98 6.42
C ALA A 173 -10.88 0.80 5.50
N LEU A 174 -9.89 0.15 4.87
CA LEU A 174 -10.11 -0.97 3.95
C LEU A 174 -10.70 -2.20 4.67
N VAL A 175 -10.19 -2.51 5.87
CA VAL A 175 -10.69 -3.67 6.64
C VAL A 175 -12.06 -3.37 7.26
N TYR A 176 -12.27 -2.15 7.75
CA TYR A 176 -13.56 -1.70 8.25
C TYR A 176 -14.66 -1.79 7.17
N LEU A 177 -14.38 -1.29 5.97
CA LEU A 177 -15.33 -1.30 4.85
C LEU A 177 -15.59 -2.70 4.30
N GLY A 178 -14.74 -3.68 4.65
CA GLY A 178 -14.80 -5.01 4.06
C GLY A 178 -14.33 -5.04 2.60
N ASP A 179 -13.51 -4.08 2.19
CA ASP A 179 -12.89 -4.08 0.85
C ASP A 179 -11.72 -5.07 0.81
N HIS A 180 -11.00 -5.22 1.93
CA HIS A 180 -9.86 -6.10 2.08
C HIS A 180 -9.81 -6.80 3.44
N TRP A 181 -9.21 -7.97 3.45
CA TRP A 181 -8.78 -8.62 4.68
C TRP A 181 -7.54 -7.92 5.26
N ALA A 182 -7.30 -8.06 6.58
CA ALA A 182 -6.13 -7.45 7.22
C ALA A 182 -4.82 -8.05 6.68
N SER A 183 -4.80 -9.35 6.38
CA SER A 183 -3.68 -10.05 5.76
C SER A 183 -3.31 -9.48 4.38
N GLU A 184 -4.30 -9.06 3.59
CA GLU A 184 -4.10 -8.43 2.27
C GLU A 184 -3.50 -7.04 2.39
N VAL A 185 -3.95 -6.27 3.38
CA VAL A 185 -3.40 -4.95 3.71
C VAL A 185 -1.93 -5.08 4.13
N ILE A 186 -1.61 -6.03 5.03
CA ILE A 186 -0.24 -6.30 5.45
C ILE A 186 0.62 -6.78 4.26
N GLY A 187 0.09 -7.64 3.40
CA GLY A 187 0.76 -8.08 2.17
C GLY A 187 1.09 -6.90 1.24
N GLY A 188 0.14 -5.96 1.08
CA GLY A 188 0.36 -4.72 0.33
C GLY A 188 1.45 -3.83 0.94
N TYR A 189 1.48 -3.68 2.26
CA TYR A 189 2.54 -2.95 2.95
C TYR A 189 3.91 -3.63 2.81
N LEU A 190 3.98 -4.96 2.91
CA LEU A 190 5.23 -5.70 2.69
C LEU A 190 5.74 -5.55 1.25
N LEU A 191 4.83 -5.57 0.27
CA LEU A 191 5.18 -5.26 -1.12
C LEU A 191 5.70 -3.82 -1.25
N ALA A 192 5.10 -2.85 -0.53
CA ALA A 192 5.59 -1.48 -0.51
C ALA A 192 6.96 -1.37 0.14
N VAL A 193 7.23 -2.08 1.24
CA VAL A 193 8.55 -2.11 1.89
C VAL A 193 9.63 -2.64 0.93
N LEU A 194 9.33 -3.71 0.19
CA LEU A 194 10.24 -4.23 -0.83
C LEU A 194 10.50 -3.18 -1.92
N GLY A 195 9.44 -2.57 -2.45
CA GLY A 195 9.54 -1.50 -3.45
C GLY A 195 10.30 -0.26 -2.95
N ILE A 196 10.03 0.19 -1.73
CA ILE A 196 10.72 1.32 -1.07
C ILE A 196 12.19 1.00 -0.88
N THR A 197 12.53 -0.23 -0.51
CA THR A 197 13.93 -0.68 -0.40
C THR A 197 14.62 -0.51 -1.75
N LEU A 198 14.02 -0.99 -2.84
CA LEU A 198 14.54 -0.80 -4.20
C LEU A 198 14.66 0.69 -4.58
N LEU A 199 13.63 1.49 -4.28
CA LEU A 199 13.61 2.93 -4.55
C LEU A 199 14.75 3.67 -3.86
N VAL A 200 14.99 3.38 -2.59
CA VAL A 200 16.06 4.02 -1.81
C VAL A 200 17.43 3.56 -2.27
N LEU A 201 17.60 2.29 -2.62
CA LEU A 201 18.88 1.76 -3.10
C LEU A 201 19.27 2.29 -4.48
N THR A 202 18.31 2.39 -5.40
CA THR A 202 18.52 2.93 -6.76
C THR A 202 18.63 4.45 -6.79
N GLY A 203 18.06 5.12 -5.79
CA GLY A 203 18.11 6.58 -5.65
C GLY A 203 19.37 7.14 -5.00
N ARG A 204 20.31 6.28 -4.58
CA ARG A 204 21.60 6.71 -4.04
C ARG A 204 22.53 7.13 -5.19
N PRO A 205 23.26 8.25 -5.04
CA PRO A 205 24.27 8.62 -6.03
C PRO A 205 25.32 7.52 -6.15
N PRO A 206 25.90 7.29 -7.34
CA PRO A 206 26.97 6.32 -7.50
C PRO A 206 28.14 6.67 -6.56
N GLY A 207 28.55 5.72 -5.70
CA GLY A 207 29.71 5.86 -4.80
C GLY A 207 29.40 6.04 -3.30
N SER A 208 28.14 5.99 -2.86
CA SER A 208 27.74 6.02 -1.43
C SER A 208 27.61 4.63 -0.79
#